data_AF-A0A0H5PZ66-F1
#
_entry.id   AF-A0A0H5PZ66-F1
#
_cell.length_a   1.000
_cell.length_b   1.000
_cell.length_c   1.000
_cell.angle_alpha   90.00
_cell.angle_beta   90.00
_cell.angle_gamma   90.00
#
_symmetry.space_group_name_H-M   'P 1'
#
loop_
_entity.id
_entity.type
_entity.pdbx_description
1 polymer ?
#
loop_
_entity_poly.entity_id
_entity_poly.type
_entity_poly.pdbx_seq_one_letter_code
_entity_poly.pdbx_strand_id
1 'polypeptide(L)'
;MKDVNDNQTADLLPIKRPRGRPRTGTAMTQAERQAKYRAKQAENTITVTFNREDVKVLKTLLANPPDMLCLSLDNIDRLAKAVFDACLAQGR
;
A
#
# COMPACT_ATOMS: atom_id res chain seq x y z
N MET A 1 -20.09 -47.89 -19.45
CA MET A 1 -19.82 -46.94 -20.55
C MET A 1 -20.09 -45.56 -19.99
N LYS A 2 -19.14 -44.62 -20.07
CA LYS A 2 -19.30 -43.26 -19.53
C LYS A 2 -20.05 -42.44 -20.57
N ASP A 3 -21.16 -41.81 -20.19
CA ASP A 3 -21.95 -40.99 -21.10
C ASP A 3 -21.15 -39.73 -21.47
N VAL A 4 -21.03 -39.45 -22.77
CA VAL A 4 -20.13 -38.43 -23.31
C VAL A 4 -20.80 -37.05 -23.33
N ASN A 5 -22.14 -37.01 -23.24
CA ASN A 5 -22.94 -35.78 -23.33
C ASN A 5 -23.53 -35.31 -21.99
N ASP A 6 -23.10 -35.91 -20.88
CA ASP A 6 -23.50 -35.47 -19.54
C ASP A 6 -22.72 -34.22 -19.10
N ASN A 7 -23.21 -33.06 -19.54
CA ASN A 7 -22.68 -31.75 -19.18
C ASN A 7 -23.32 -31.19 -17.89
N GLN A 8 -24.33 -31.85 -17.33
CA GLN A 8 -25.03 -31.38 -16.12
C GLN A 8 -24.41 -31.91 -14.83
N THR A 9 -23.90 -33.15 -14.85
CA THR A 9 -23.25 -33.76 -13.68
C THR A 9 -21.82 -33.24 -13.46
N ALA A 10 -21.24 -32.54 -14.44
CA ALA A 10 -19.91 -31.93 -14.33
C ALA A 10 -19.85 -30.79 -13.29
N ASP A 11 -20.95 -30.06 -13.09
CA ASP A 11 -21.07 -28.97 -12.09
C ASP A 11 -21.33 -29.50 -10.67
N LEU A 12 -21.84 -30.73 -10.53
CA LEU A 12 -22.13 -31.38 -9.26
C LEU A 12 -20.91 -32.11 -8.66
N LEU A 13 -19.87 -32.32 -9.46
CA LEU A 13 -18.65 -33.02 -9.05
C LEU A 13 -17.53 -32.00 -8.77
N PRO A 14 -16.85 -32.06 -7.60
CA PRO A 14 -15.73 -31.18 -7.31
C PRO A 14 -14.62 -31.33 -8.37
N ILE A 15 -14.37 -30.27 -9.16
CA ILE A 15 -13.32 -30.23 -10.18
C ILE A 15 -11.96 -30.53 -9.51
N LYS A 16 -11.32 -31.63 -9.92
CA LYS A 16 -10.05 -32.10 -9.36
C LYS A 16 -8.97 -31.04 -9.57
N ARG A 17 -8.52 -30.39 -8.49
CA ARG A 17 -7.51 -29.31 -8.52
C ARG A 17 -6.16 -29.86 -9.00
N PRO A 18 -5.47 -29.20 -9.93
CA PRO A 18 -4.08 -29.56 -10.26
C PRO A 18 -3.17 -29.41 -9.03
N ARG A 19 -2.20 -30.34 -8.87
CA ARG A 19 -1.15 -30.22 -7.84
C ARG A 19 -0.35 -28.94 -8.12
N GLY A 20 -0.14 -28.11 -7.10
CA GLY A 20 0.39 -26.73 -7.25
C GLY A 20 -0.65 -25.60 -7.10
N ARG A 21 -1.92 -25.90 -6.77
CA ARG A 21 -2.99 -24.91 -6.58
C ARG A 21 -3.15 -24.49 -5.10
N PRO A 22 -2.57 -23.36 -4.61
CA PRO A 22 -2.89 -22.82 -3.28
C PRO A 22 -4.31 -22.20 -3.30
N ARG A 23 -4.95 -21.94 -2.16
CA ARG A 23 -5.20 -22.78 -0.98
C ARG A 23 -6.66 -22.48 -0.58
N THR A 24 -7.29 -23.33 0.23
CA THR A 24 -8.46 -23.10 1.13
C THR A 24 -9.33 -21.83 0.94
N GLY A 25 -10.67 -21.96 1.09
CA GLY A 25 -11.69 -20.91 0.83
C GLY A 25 -11.58 -19.57 1.59
N THR A 26 -10.48 -19.33 2.30
CA THR A 26 -10.10 -18.09 3.00
C THR A 26 -8.81 -17.46 2.46
N ALA A 27 -8.16 -18.08 1.46
CA ALA A 27 -6.92 -17.57 0.89
C ALA A 27 -7.19 -16.41 -0.05
N MET A 28 -6.67 -15.22 0.28
CA MET A 28 -6.79 -14.05 -0.59
C MET A 28 -6.04 -14.25 -1.90
N THR A 29 -6.66 -13.82 -3.00
CA THR A 29 -5.97 -13.68 -4.28
C THR A 29 -4.85 -12.64 -4.19
N GLN A 30 -3.91 -12.64 -5.14
CA GLN A 30 -2.85 -11.63 -5.16
C GLN A 30 -3.43 -10.21 -5.33
N ALA A 31 -4.49 -10.08 -6.14
CA ALA A 31 -5.19 -8.82 -6.36
C ALA A 31 -5.86 -8.30 -5.07
N GLU A 32 -6.56 -9.17 -4.33
CA GLU A 32 -7.16 -8.83 -3.03
C GLU A 32 -6.11 -8.39 -2.02
N ARG A 33 -4.95 -9.06 -2.00
CA ARG A 33 -3.84 -8.68 -1.13
C ARG A 33 -3.31 -7.29 -1.46
N GLN A 34 -3.15 -6.99 -2.75
CA GLN A 34 -2.70 -5.67 -3.19
C GLN A 34 -3.74 -4.58 -2.86
N ALA A 35 -5.03 -4.87 -3.04
CA ALA A 35 -6.11 -3.96 -2.68
C ALA A 35 -6.12 -3.68 -1.18
N LYS A 36 -6.02 -4.73 -0.35
CA LYS A 36 -5.92 -4.60 1.11
C LYS A 36 -4.67 -3.82 1.54
N TYR A 37 -3.54 -4.03 0.86
CA TYR A 37 -2.33 -3.26 1.12
C TYR A 37 -2.53 -1.77 0.79
N ARG A 38 -3.11 -1.44 -0.37
CA ARG A 38 -3.40 -0.04 -0.73
C ARG A 38 -4.38 0.62 0.25
N ALA A 39 -5.43 -0.10 0.67
CA ALA A 39 -6.36 0.38 1.69
C ALA A 39 -5.65 0.67 3.02
N LYS A 40 -4.84 -0.28 3.49
CA LYS A 40 -4.02 -0.09 4.70
C LYS A 40 -3.05 1.08 4.57
N GLN A 41 -2.47 1.31 3.40
CA GLN A 41 -1.62 2.48 3.20
C GLN A 41 -2.42 3.78 3.25
N ALA A 42 -3.60 3.83 2.66
CA ALA A 42 -4.50 4.99 2.77
C ALA A 42 -4.95 5.26 4.21
N GLU A 43 -5.14 4.22 5.03
CA GLU A 43 -5.46 4.37 6.46
C GLU A 43 -4.30 4.95 7.27
N ASN A 44 -3.06 4.58 6.94
CA ASN A 44 -1.87 4.94 7.72
C ASN A 44 -1.14 6.19 7.19
N THR A 45 -1.48 6.67 5.99
CA THR A 45 -0.75 7.77 5.34
C THR A 45 -1.68 8.92 4.99
N ILE A 46 -1.18 10.14 5.17
CA ILE A 46 -1.89 11.36 4.84
C ILE A 46 -1.18 11.99 3.63
N THR A 47 -1.93 12.27 2.57
CA THR A 47 -1.41 13.01 1.40
C THR A 47 -1.83 14.46 1.52
N VAL A 48 -0.85 15.36 1.47
CA VAL A 48 -1.07 16.81 1.55
C VAL A 48 -0.44 17.47 0.32
N THR A 49 -1.12 18.47 -0.24
CA THR A 49 -0.62 19.30 -1.33
C THR A 49 -0.07 20.61 -0.78
N PHE A 50 1.15 20.96 -1.19
CA PHE A 50 1.82 22.22 -0.83
C PHE A 50 2.20 23.01 -2.08
N ASN A 51 2.22 24.34 -1.97
CA ASN A 51 2.84 25.16 -3.01
C ASN A 51 4.36 25.00 -2.95
N ARG A 52 5.04 25.12 -4.10
CA ARG A 52 6.51 24.96 -4.16
C ARG A 52 7.27 26.02 -3.35
N GLU A 53 6.69 27.20 -3.17
CA GLU A 53 7.27 28.26 -2.35
C GLU A 53 7.28 27.90 -0.87
N ASP A 54 6.19 27.32 -0.36
CA ASP A 54 6.02 26.94 1.05
C ASP A 54 6.96 25.80 1.46
N VAL A 55 7.36 24.94 0.52
CA VAL A 55 8.30 23.84 0.77
C VAL A 55 9.65 24.34 1.29
N LYS A 56 10.11 25.52 0.85
CA LYS A 56 11.37 26.10 1.35
C LYS A 56 11.25 26.46 2.83
N VAL A 57 10.13 27.07 3.21
CA VAL A 57 9.84 27.46 4.60
C VAL A 57 9.73 26.21 5.49
N LEU A 58 9.02 25.18 5.02
CA LEU A 58 8.87 23.91 5.72
C LEU A 58 10.23 23.25 5.99
N LYS A 59 11.13 23.23 5.01
CA LYS A 59 12.49 22.69 5.21
C LYS A 59 13.28 23.46 6.28
N THR A 60 13.18 24.79 6.28
CA THR A 60 13.85 25.62 7.30
C THR A 60 13.32 25.34 8.71
N LEU A 61 11.99 25.18 8.85
CA LEU A 61 11.35 24.85 10.12
C LEU A 61 11.80 23.48 10.64
N LEU A 62 11.94 22.48 9.77
CA LEU A 62 12.39 21.15 10.16
C LEU A 62 13.87 21.09 10.52
N ALA A 63 14.69 21.96 9.91
CA ALA A 63 16.10 22.07 10.26
C ALA A 63 16.31 22.78 11.61
N ASN A 64 15.40 23.70 11.98
CA ASN A 64 15.47 24.47 13.22
C ASN A 64 14.10 24.45 13.93
N PRO A 65 13.70 23.30 14.49
CA PRO A 65 12.44 23.20 15.20
C PRO A 65 12.48 24.05 16.47
N PRO A 66 11.44 24.83 16.79
CA PRO A 66 11.41 25.59 18.03
C PRO A 66 11.34 24.63 19.23
N ASP A 67 12.18 24.90 20.25
CA ASP A 67 12.35 24.05 21.43
C ASP A 67 11.04 23.75 22.17
N MET A 68 10.05 24.66 22.08
CA MET A 68 8.73 24.52 22.70
C MET A 68 7.93 23.31 22.23
N LEU A 69 8.23 22.76 21.04
CA LEU A 69 7.47 21.65 20.46
C LEU A 69 7.89 20.29 21.04
N CYS A 70 8.97 20.22 21.83
CA CYS A 70 9.46 19.00 22.48
C CYS A 70 9.47 17.77 21.54
N LEU A 71 9.83 17.98 20.28
CA LEU A 71 9.81 16.92 19.27
C LEU A 71 11.05 16.04 19.44
N SER A 72 10.87 14.73 19.39
CA SER A 72 12.00 13.81 19.33
C SER A 72 12.77 13.96 18.01
N LEU A 73 14.10 13.87 18.08
CA LEU A 73 14.97 13.96 16.90
C LEU A 73 14.57 12.98 15.78
N ASP A 74 14.24 11.73 16.14
CA ASP A 74 13.77 10.71 15.19
C ASP A 74 12.55 11.13 14.38
N ASN A 75 11.61 11.85 15.00
CA ASN A 75 10.40 12.31 14.33
C ASN A 75 10.73 13.41 13.32
N ILE A 76 11.62 14.33 13.70
CA ILE A 76 12.09 15.42 12.84
C ILE A 76 12.84 14.84 11.63
N ASP A 77 13.75 13.89 11.85
CA ASP A 77 14.53 13.25 10.79
C ASP A 77 13.63 12.50 9.79
N ARG A 78 12.64 11.74 10.29
CA ARG A 78 11.68 11.04 9.42
C ARG A 78 10.88 12.02 8.57
N LEU A 79 10.44 13.15 9.15
CA LEU A 79 9.66 14.14 8.42
C LEU A 79 10.52 14.88 7.40
N ALA A 80 11.73 15.30 7.78
CA ALA A 80 12.68 15.97 6.90
C ALA A 80 13.02 15.10 5.68
N LYS A 81 13.27 13.81 5.91
CA LYS A 81 13.48 12.83 4.83
C LYS A 81 12.27 12.73 3.90
N ALA A 82 11.07 12.56 4.46
CA ALA A 82 9.85 12.43 3.66
C ALA A 82 9.60 13.65 2.76
N VAL A 83 9.79 14.86 3.30
CA VAL A 83 9.67 16.12 2.54
C VAL A 83 10.74 16.22 1.47
N PHE A 84 11.98 15.83 1.77
CA PHE A 84 13.08 15.86 0.80
C PHE A 84 12.88 14.89 -0.36
N ASP A 85 12.51 13.65 -0.06
CA ASP A 85 12.24 12.61 -1.08
C ASP A 85 11.08 13.03 -1.99
N ALA A 86 10.02 13.61 -1.43
CA ALA A 86 8.89 14.14 -2.20
C ALA A 86 9.31 15.27 -3.17
N CYS A 87 10.25 16.13 -2.77
CA CYS A 87 10.78 17.18 -3.64
C CYS A 87 11.57 16.62 -4.83
N LEU A 88 12.36 15.56 -4.59
CA LEU A 88 13.17 14.92 -5.63
C LEU A 88 12.29 14.16 -6.64
N ALA A 89 11.26 13.46 -6.16
CA ALA A 89 10.37 12.67 -7.01
C ALA A 89 9.60 13.52 -8.05
N GLN A 90 9.32 14.79 -7.75
CA GLN A 90 8.61 15.71 -8.65
C GLN A 90 9.53 16.41 -9.67
N GLY A 91 10.85 16.24 -9.57
CA GLY A 91 11.85 16.87 -10.45
C GLY A 91 12.28 16.01 -11.64
N ARG A 92 11.60 14.89 -11.89
CA ARG A 92 11.95 13.91 -12.92
C ARG A 92 10.85 13.79 -13.97
#